data_AF-A0ABD2LUW5-F1
#
_entry.id   AF-A0ABD2LUW5-F1
#
_cell.length_a   1.000
_cell.length_b   1.000
_cell.length_c   1.000
_cell.angle_alpha   90.00
_cell.angle_beta   90.00
_cell.angle_gamma   90.00
#
_symmetry.space_group_name_H-M   'P 1'
#
loop_
_entity.id
_entity.type
_entity.pdbx_description
1 polymer ?
#
loop_
_entity_poly.entity_id
_entity_poly.type
_entity_poly.pdbx_seq_one_letter_code
_entity_poly.pdbx_strand_id
1 'polypeptide(L)'
;MILQFPFGGFNVLLLLTISTVLLARCLGTIVQFEDELELMENTGTADESADGPLDAFWEWHRMFAGGTDKFGSISQRMLHLHPSLKVPSVSKQIAFPSTAFPNPNPNNAIPPPNVVRRRAHNIPRDKPPCLRPMDRPFREHRTYPRSWEMPGFEATIPRQWDWRNVSGTNFCSPNRNQHIPVYCGGCWVFGTLGSLQDRFNVARKNRWPMTMLSPQEIIACNGRGSCNGGTAEDVLTHAKIQGLVEEGCNNYKAINEKCTPFSRCGSCWPDYCFAIQNYTRYYVKDYGKLSGRVQMMSEIHNRGPIACAIGATEQFDLNYTGGIFQQTSDAPTNHIVSVSGWGWDDASNTEFWIVRNSWGDAWGETGWFRIVTSIYRGGRGDQYNLGIERECYFADPDISNLN
;
A
#
# COMPACT_ATOMS: atom_id res chain seq x y z
N MET A 1 -24.61 6.34 65.45
CA MET A 1 -23.96 5.40 66.39
C MET A 1 -22.46 5.59 66.22
N ILE A 2 -21.78 6.05 67.27
CA ILE A 2 -20.35 6.39 67.27
C ILE A 2 -19.53 5.09 67.23
N LEU A 3 -18.42 5.03 66.48
CA LEU A 3 -17.12 4.49 66.92
C LEU A 3 -15.97 4.79 65.93
N GLN A 4 -14.76 4.87 66.50
CA GLN A 4 -13.53 5.59 66.12
C GLN A 4 -12.67 5.06 64.94
N PHE A 5 -11.78 5.97 64.46
CA PHE A 5 -10.60 5.80 63.56
C PHE A 5 -9.43 4.99 64.19
N PRO A 6 -8.41 4.49 63.43
CA PRO A 6 -7.20 5.30 63.10
C PRO A 6 -6.53 5.10 61.70
N PHE A 7 -5.99 6.22 61.18
CA PHE A 7 -4.78 6.45 60.36
C PHE A 7 -4.49 5.71 59.03
N GLY A 8 -4.23 6.49 57.97
CA GLY A 8 -3.26 6.09 56.93
C GLY A 8 -3.42 6.59 55.48
N GLY A 9 -3.40 7.91 55.21
CA GLY A 9 -2.75 8.50 54.02
C GLY A 9 -3.42 8.44 52.62
N PHE A 10 -3.52 9.64 52.01
CA PHE A 10 -3.79 9.98 50.59
C PHE A 10 -5.24 10.10 50.10
N ASN A 11 -5.70 11.35 50.07
CA ASN A 11 -6.86 11.83 49.30
C ASN A 11 -6.47 11.99 47.82
N VAL A 12 -7.19 11.34 46.90
CA VAL A 12 -7.31 11.76 45.50
C VAL A 12 -8.63 12.50 45.36
N LEU A 13 -8.55 13.82 45.24
CA LEU A 13 -9.70 14.69 45.03
C LEU A 13 -10.03 14.74 43.52
N LEU A 14 -11.22 14.25 43.22
CA LEU A 14 -11.96 14.39 41.96
C LEU A 14 -12.16 15.89 41.63
N LEU A 15 -11.69 16.33 40.46
CA LEU A 15 -12.10 17.59 39.83
C LEU A 15 -12.39 17.36 38.34
N LEU A 16 -13.62 16.94 38.09
CA LEU A 16 -14.36 17.32 36.88
C LEU A 16 -14.49 18.85 36.87
N THR A 17 -14.10 19.51 35.78
CA THR A 17 -14.89 20.56 35.09
C THR A 17 -14.08 21.23 33.97
N ILE A 18 -14.80 21.49 32.85
CA ILE A 18 -14.51 22.41 31.73
C ILE A 18 -13.49 21.95 30.67
N SER A 19 -13.98 21.29 29.61
CA SER A 19 -13.81 21.74 28.20
C SER A 19 -14.41 20.77 27.15
N THR A 20 -15.63 20.25 27.36
CA THR A 20 -16.38 19.48 26.33
C THR A 20 -17.78 20.03 26.05
N VAL A 21 -18.04 21.31 26.30
CA VAL A 21 -19.29 21.96 25.86
C VAL A 21 -18.97 23.34 25.30
N LEU A 22 -18.57 23.39 24.02
CA LEU A 22 -18.77 24.53 23.10
C LEU A 22 -18.10 24.24 21.74
N LEU A 23 -18.68 23.33 20.96
CA LEU A 23 -18.67 23.41 19.49
C LEU A 23 -19.62 22.37 18.88
N ALA A 24 -20.89 22.48 19.27
CA ALA A 24 -22.01 21.95 18.51
C ALA A 24 -23.12 23.00 18.51
N ARG A 25 -23.07 23.93 17.54
CA ARG A 25 -24.22 24.50 16.78
C ARG A 25 -23.86 25.81 16.08
N CYS A 26 -23.69 25.72 14.76
CA CYS A 26 -24.07 26.65 13.68
C CYS A 26 -23.25 26.16 12.45
N LEU A 27 -23.72 25.37 11.49
CA LEU A 27 -25.01 25.25 10.81
C LEU A 27 -25.12 23.84 10.17
N GLY A 28 -26.34 23.30 10.02
CA GLY A 28 -26.69 22.40 8.91
C GLY A 28 -26.89 20.90 9.19
N THR A 29 -28.15 20.50 9.41
CA THR A 29 -28.86 19.32 8.86
C THR A 29 -28.35 17.87 9.03
N ILE A 30 -29.16 17.05 9.74
CA ILE A 30 -29.63 15.66 9.43
C ILE A 30 -28.62 14.52 9.61
N VAL A 31 -28.88 13.30 10.11
CA VAL A 31 -29.86 12.57 10.97
C VAL A 31 -29.24 11.17 11.16
N GLN A 32 -29.35 10.61 12.38
CA GLN A 32 -29.28 9.20 12.83
C GLN A 32 -28.16 8.25 12.34
N PHE A 33 -27.50 7.58 13.28
CA PHE A 33 -27.75 6.16 13.58
C PHE A 33 -27.09 5.82 14.94
N GLU A 34 -27.92 5.75 15.98
CA GLU A 34 -27.65 4.97 17.19
C GLU A 34 -28.16 3.54 16.91
N ASP A 35 -27.31 2.54 17.17
CA ASP A 35 -27.67 1.30 17.87
C ASP A 35 -26.41 0.42 18.01
N GLU A 36 -26.34 -0.31 19.12
CA GLU A 36 -25.33 -1.30 19.55
C GLU A 36 -24.09 -0.79 20.31
N LEU A 37 -24.29 -0.44 21.59
CA LEU A 37 -23.28 -0.62 22.63
C LEU A 37 -23.95 -1.00 23.96
N GLU A 38 -24.68 -2.11 23.94
CA GLU A 38 -25.20 -2.76 25.13
C GLU A 38 -24.84 -4.24 25.06
N LEU A 39 -23.59 -4.60 25.44
CA LEU A 39 -23.14 -5.95 25.83
C LEU A 39 -21.62 -5.99 26.10
N MET A 40 -21.14 -5.26 27.12
CA MET A 40 -19.86 -5.58 27.78
C MET A 40 -19.91 -5.41 29.30
N GLU A 41 -21.07 -5.63 29.92
CA GLU A 41 -21.18 -5.91 31.36
C GLU A 41 -21.59 -7.37 31.55
N ASN A 42 -20.64 -8.29 31.42
CA ASN A 42 -20.58 -9.51 32.22
C ASN A 42 -19.34 -10.32 31.84
N THR A 43 -18.31 -10.23 32.66
CA THR A 43 -17.59 -11.37 33.26
C THR A 43 -16.36 -10.82 33.98
N GLY A 44 -16.49 -10.66 35.30
CA GLY A 44 -15.34 -10.57 36.17
C GLY A 44 -14.78 -11.96 36.42
N THR A 45 -13.50 -12.16 36.12
CA THR A 45 -12.50 -12.75 37.03
C THR A 45 -11.13 -12.40 36.45
N ALA A 46 -10.37 -11.61 37.19
CA ALA A 46 -8.96 -11.35 36.93
C ALA A 46 -8.12 -12.55 37.39
N ASP A 47 -7.08 -12.89 36.61
CA ASP A 47 -5.85 -13.45 37.15
C ASP A 47 -4.64 -12.87 36.37
N GLU A 48 -3.55 -12.67 37.10
CA GLU A 48 -2.43 -11.77 36.82
C GLU A 48 -1.34 -12.41 35.95
N SER A 49 -0.97 -11.78 34.84
CA SER A 49 0.43 -11.73 34.38
C SER A 49 0.62 -10.57 33.39
N ALA A 50 1.57 -9.69 33.73
CA ALA A 50 1.85 -8.41 33.10
C ALA A 50 2.43 -8.50 31.67
N ASP A 51 1.87 -7.71 30.75
CA ASP A 51 2.55 -6.65 29.98
C ASP A 51 1.61 -6.12 28.88
N GLY A 52 1.13 -4.88 29.02
CA GLY A 52 0.37 -4.19 27.96
C GLY A 52 -0.58 -3.12 28.46
N PRO A 53 -0.07 -1.90 28.75
CA PRO A 53 -0.66 -0.73 28.09
C PRO A 53 0.38 0.37 27.74
N LEU A 54 1.61 -0.01 27.33
CA LEU A 54 2.63 0.95 26.90
C LEU A 54 2.65 1.21 25.38
N ASP A 55 2.05 0.34 24.57
CA ASP A 55 2.09 0.46 23.10
C ASP A 55 1.04 1.44 22.55
N ALA A 56 -0.11 1.60 23.22
CA ALA A 56 -1.12 2.59 22.83
C ALA A 56 -0.67 4.04 23.03
N PHE A 57 0.24 4.27 23.99
CA PHE A 57 0.79 5.60 24.27
C PHE A 57 1.78 6.06 23.18
N TRP A 58 2.54 5.13 22.59
CA TRP A 58 3.52 5.45 21.54
C TRP A 58 2.92 5.61 20.14
N GLU A 59 1.81 4.94 19.83
CA GLU A 59 1.09 5.20 18.57
C GLU A 59 0.46 6.59 18.54
N TRP A 60 -0.07 7.09 19.66
CA TRP A 60 -0.67 8.43 19.74
C TRP A 60 0.36 9.55 19.53
N HIS A 61 1.59 9.41 20.04
CA HIS A 61 2.65 10.42 19.86
C HIS A 61 3.27 10.43 18.45
N ARG A 62 3.28 9.31 17.72
CA ARG A 62 3.79 9.27 16.33
C ARG A 62 2.89 10.00 15.34
N MET A 63 1.58 10.10 15.60
CA MET A 63 0.64 10.78 14.71
C MET A 63 0.78 12.32 14.70
N PHE A 64 1.47 12.93 15.68
CA PHE A 64 1.52 14.39 15.84
C PHE A 64 2.93 15.01 15.83
N ALA A 65 3.99 14.22 15.68
CA ALA A 65 5.38 14.69 15.70
C ALA A 65 5.88 15.26 14.34
N GLY A 66 5.00 15.83 13.52
CA GLY A 66 5.35 16.39 12.21
C GLY A 66 4.55 17.64 11.87
N GLY A 67 4.95 18.80 12.37
CA GLY A 67 4.40 20.08 11.90
C GLY A 67 4.45 21.24 12.91
N THR A 68 5.63 21.75 13.24
CA THR A 68 5.77 22.92 14.13
C THR A 68 5.52 24.28 13.46
N ASP A 69 5.25 24.35 12.15
CA ASP A 69 5.19 25.65 11.45
C ASP A 69 3.77 26.19 11.13
N LYS A 70 2.70 25.52 11.57
CA LYS A 70 1.31 25.97 11.32
C LYS A 70 0.56 26.55 12.52
N PHE A 71 1.12 26.52 13.73
CA PHE A 71 0.47 27.11 14.92
C PHE A 71 0.77 28.60 15.12
N GLY A 72 1.88 29.12 14.55
CA GLY A 72 2.28 30.52 14.70
C GLY A 72 1.40 31.54 13.95
N SER A 73 0.71 31.13 12.88
CA SER A 73 -0.09 32.05 12.05
C SER A 73 -1.55 32.17 12.48
N ILE A 74 -2.04 31.23 13.31
CA ILE A 74 -3.42 31.23 13.83
C ILE A 74 -3.51 32.11 15.10
N SER A 75 -2.45 32.16 15.92
CA SER A 75 -2.43 32.97 17.15
C SER A 75 -2.43 34.48 16.88
N GLN A 76 -1.77 34.93 15.79
CA GLN A 76 -1.73 36.36 15.45
C GLN A 76 -3.03 36.91 14.84
N ARG A 77 -3.90 36.06 14.27
CA ARG A 77 -5.18 36.51 13.71
C ARG A 77 -6.32 36.59 14.74
N MET A 78 -6.25 35.87 15.85
CA MET A 78 -7.27 35.94 16.92
C MET A 78 -7.15 37.18 17.82
N LEU A 79 -5.96 37.79 17.94
CA LEU A 79 -5.74 38.98 18.77
C LEU A 79 -6.26 40.31 18.15
N HIS A 80 -6.70 40.31 16.90
CA HIS A 80 -7.29 41.49 16.24
C HIS A 80 -8.83 41.57 16.34
N LEU A 81 -9.51 40.54 16.85
CA LEU A 81 -10.97 40.45 16.81
C LEU A 81 -11.67 40.61 18.18
N HIS A 82 -10.93 40.66 19.30
CA HIS A 82 -11.51 40.87 20.63
C HIS A 82 -10.56 41.63 21.58
N PRO A 83 -10.71 42.97 21.74
CA PRO A 83 -9.85 43.79 22.61
C PRO A 83 -10.02 43.55 24.12
N SER A 84 -10.89 42.62 24.55
CA SER A 84 -11.34 42.47 25.93
C SER A 84 -10.81 41.23 26.66
N LEU A 85 -10.00 40.39 26.00
CA LEU A 85 -9.40 39.21 26.64
C LEU A 85 -8.16 39.62 27.45
N LYS A 86 -8.36 39.92 28.74
CA LYS A 86 -7.26 40.06 29.70
C LYS A 86 -6.75 38.67 30.10
N VAL A 87 -5.54 38.33 29.66
CA VAL A 87 -4.80 37.15 30.16
C VAL A 87 -4.10 37.55 31.47
N PRO A 88 -4.25 36.80 32.58
CA PRO A 88 -3.50 37.07 33.81
C PRO A 88 -2.00 36.81 33.59
N SER A 89 -1.14 37.74 34.01
CA SER A 89 0.31 37.58 33.99
C SER A 89 0.74 36.51 34.99
N VAL A 90 1.23 35.36 34.51
CA VAL A 90 1.96 34.41 35.35
C VAL A 90 3.44 34.76 35.30
N SER A 91 3.88 35.59 36.25
CA SER A 91 5.30 35.83 36.53
C SER A 91 5.81 34.76 37.49
N LYS A 92 6.25 33.62 36.96
CA LYS A 92 7.24 32.76 37.63
C LYS A 92 8.15 32.14 36.56
N GLN A 93 9.32 32.76 36.38
CA GLN A 93 10.47 32.10 35.78
C GLN A 93 10.84 30.91 36.66
N ILE A 94 10.64 29.69 36.16
CA ILE A 94 11.36 28.53 36.69
C ILE A 94 12.66 28.47 35.90
N ALA A 95 13.74 28.88 36.56
CA ALA A 95 15.10 28.72 36.05
C ALA A 95 15.45 27.23 36.07
N PHE A 96 15.77 26.67 34.89
CA PHE A 96 16.44 25.38 34.81
C PHE A 96 17.96 25.61 34.98
N PRO A 97 18.64 24.94 35.92
CA PRO A 97 20.09 25.05 36.05
C PRO A 97 20.76 24.49 34.79
N SER A 98 21.71 25.25 34.25
CA SER A 98 22.58 24.83 33.17
C SER A 98 23.54 23.74 33.66
N THR A 99 23.19 22.48 33.47
CA THR A 99 24.18 21.39 33.46
C THR A 99 24.44 21.00 32.03
N ALA A 100 25.65 21.31 31.55
CA ALA A 100 26.17 20.88 30.27
C ALA A 100 26.01 19.36 30.13
N PHE A 101 25.38 18.92 29.04
CA PHE A 101 25.44 17.52 28.64
C PHE A 101 26.90 17.18 28.30
N PRO A 102 27.49 16.12 28.86
CA PRO A 102 28.82 15.69 28.48
C PRO A 102 28.79 15.24 27.01
N ASN A 103 29.77 15.73 26.26
CA ASN A 103 30.04 15.42 24.87
C ASN A 103 30.06 13.88 24.67
N PRO A 104 29.32 13.28 23.73
CA PRO A 104 29.32 11.83 23.55
C PRO A 104 30.72 11.37 23.12
N ASN A 105 31.28 10.45 23.91
CA ASN A 105 32.55 9.80 23.63
C ASN A 105 32.49 9.10 22.25
N PRO A 106 33.38 9.40 21.28
CA PRO A 106 33.36 8.81 19.95
C PRO A 106 33.51 7.29 19.92
N ASN A 107 33.91 6.67 21.03
CA ASN A 107 34.17 5.23 21.11
C ASN A 107 32.98 4.40 21.60
N ASN A 108 31.82 5.01 21.89
CA ASN A 108 30.60 4.33 22.33
C ASN A 108 29.42 4.51 21.36
N ALA A 109 29.69 4.76 20.08
CA ALA A 109 28.68 4.61 19.05
C ALA A 109 28.26 3.14 18.98
N ILE A 110 27.02 2.84 19.35
CA ILE A 110 26.37 1.57 18.99
C ILE A 110 26.46 1.53 17.46
N PRO A 111 27.17 0.56 16.87
CA PRO A 111 27.23 0.46 15.42
C PRO A 111 25.80 0.35 14.91
N PRO A 112 25.46 0.97 13.77
CA PRO A 112 24.18 0.70 13.12
C PRO A 112 24.02 -0.82 13.06
N PRO A 113 22.83 -1.38 13.37
CA PRO A 113 22.64 -2.82 13.34
C PRO A 113 23.23 -3.30 12.04
N ASN A 114 24.22 -4.21 12.13
CA ASN A 114 24.92 -4.74 10.99
C ASN A 114 23.87 -4.96 9.92
N VAL A 115 23.99 -4.27 8.79
CA VAL A 115 23.22 -4.61 7.61
C VAL A 115 23.64 -6.04 7.37
N VAL A 116 22.83 -6.98 7.87
CA VAL A 116 22.95 -8.38 7.53
C VAL A 116 22.85 -8.30 6.03
N ARG A 117 23.99 -8.46 5.34
CA ARG A 117 24.00 -8.73 3.91
C ARG A 117 22.89 -9.74 3.76
N ARG A 118 21.78 -9.36 3.10
CA ARG A 118 20.67 -10.26 2.84
C ARG A 118 21.39 -11.53 2.40
N ARG A 119 21.33 -12.61 3.21
CA ARG A 119 21.81 -13.89 2.70
C ARG A 119 21.06 -13.99 1.41
N ALA A 120 21.78 -14.00 0.29
CA ALA A 120 21.19 -14.12 -1.03
C ALA A 120 20.09 -15.15 -0.81
N HIS A 121 18.83 -14.74 -1.03
CA HIS A 121 17.80 -15.76 -1.10
C HIS A 121 18.41 -16.75 -2.07
N ASN A 122 18.69 -17.98 -1.60
CA ASN A 122 19.17 -19.05 -2.45
C ASN A 122 17.97 -19.35 -3.36
N ILE A 123 17.66 -18.42 -4.27
CA ILE A 123 16.81 -18.59 -5.41
C ILE A 123 17.64 -19.59 -6.22
N PRO A 124 17.23 -20.87 -6.25
CA PRO A 124 18.01 -21.85 -6.97
C PRO A 124 18.11 -21.36 -8.41
N ARG A 125 19.34 -21.29 -8.95
CA ARG A 125 19.59 -20.87 -10.34
C ARG A 125 18.85 -21.73 -11.37
N ASP A 126 18.31 -22.86 -10.93
CA ASP A 126 17.58 -23.85 -11.71
C ASP A 126 16.05 -23.60 -11.76
N LYS A 127 15.51 -22.58 -11.08
CA LYS A 127 14.08 -22.28 -11.16
C LYS A 127 13.75 -21.43 -12.40
N PRO A 128 12.69 -21.78 -13.15
CA PRO A 128 12.26 -21.00 -14.30
C PRO A 128 11.92 -19.56 -13.89
N PRO A 129 12.03 -18.60 -14.83
CA PRO A 129 11.69 -17.22 -14.55
C PRO A 129 10.25 -17.10 -14.09
N CYS A 130 10.01 -16.10 -13.25
CA CYS A 130 8.72 -15.89 -12.64
C CYS A 130 7.66 -15.43 -13.67
N LEU A 131 8.04 -14.53 -14.58
CA LEU A 131 7.28 -14.26 -15.79
C LEU A 131 7.73 -15.23 -16.88
N ARG A 132 6.78 -15.98 -17.45
CA ARG A 132 7.07 -16.90 -18.56
C ARG A 132 6.86 -16.19 -19.90
N PRO A 133 7.68 -16.49 -20.92
CA PRO A 133 7.38 -16.09 -22.28
C PRO A 133 6.01 -16.63 -22.69
N MET A 134 5.27 -15.85 -23.47
CA MET A 134 4.04 -16.35 -24.10
C MET A 134 4.38 -17.11 -25.38
N ASP A 135 4.04 -18.39 -25.42
CA ASP A 135 4.17 -19.24 -26.61
C ASP A 135 3.05 -19.00 -27.65
N ARG A 136 2.15 -18.04 -27.37
CA ARG A 136 1.00 -17.70 -28.22
C ARG A 136 0.82 -16.19 -28.32
N PRO A 137 0.19 -15.70 -29.40
CA PRO A 137 -0.20 -14.29 -29.49
C PRO A 137 -1.16 -13.92 -28.35
N PHE A 138 -0.93 -12.76 -27.74
CA PHE A 138 -1.83 -12.20 -26.74
C PHE A 138 -3.18 -11.87 -27.36
N ARG A 139 -4.26 -12.33 -26.73
CA ARG A 139 -5.64 -12.06 -27.18
C ARG A 139 -6.25 -10.95 -26.34
N GLU A 140 -6.13 -9.72 -26.85
CA GLU A 140 -6.79 -8.58 -26.24
C GLU A 140 -8.32 -8.66 -26.36
N HIS A 141 -9.02 -8.08 -25.40
CA HIS A 141 -10.46 -7.85 -25.46
C HIS A 141 -10.71 -6.37 -25.23
N ARG A 142 -10.94 -5.63 -26.32
CA ARG A 142 -11.16 -4.18 -26.30
C ARG A 142 -12.44 -3.86 -27.04
N THR A 143 -13.32 -3.13 -26.39
CA THR A 143 -14.64 -2.71 -26.90
C THR A 143 -14.68 -1.21 -27.22
N TYR A 144 -13.68 -0.43 -26.79
CA TYR A 144 -13.57 1.00 -27.07
C TYR A 144 -12.11 1.49 -27.20
N PRO A 145 -11.90 2.65 -27.86
CA PRO A 145 -10.57 3.24 -28.00
C PRO A 145 -10.02 3.77 -26.67
N ARG A 146 -8.69 3.78 -26.53
CA ARG A 146 -7.99 4.28 -25.36
C ARG A 146 -7.69 5.76 -25.50
N SER A 147 -7.47 6.44 -24.37
CA SER A 147 -7.16 7.88 -24.39
C SER A 147 -5.91 8.20 -25.22
N TRP A 148 -4.91 7.32 -25.25
CA TRP A 148 -3.70 7.50 -26.07
C TRP A 148 -3.84 7.15 -27.55
N GLU A 149 -5.03 6.75 -27.99
CA GLU A 149 -5.34 6.59 -29.42
C GLU A 149 -6.01 7.85 -30.00
N MET A 150 -6.34 8.82 -29.14
CA MET A 150 -6.96 10.07 -29.55
C MET A 150 -5.90 11.12 -29.90
N PRO A 151 -6.08 11.93 -30.96
CA PRO A 151 -5.14 13.00 -31.30
C PRO A 151 -4.94 14.00 -30.15
N GLY A 152 -3.69 14.36 -29.86
CA GLY A 152 -3.33 15.38 -28.86
C GLY A 152 -3.47 14.93 -27.40
N PHE A 153 -3.61 13.63 -27.15
CA PHE A 153 -3.72 13.09 -25.80
C PHE A 153 -2.53 13.44 -24.91
N GLU A 154 -1.36 13.68 -25.49
CA GLU A 154 -0.13 14.02 -24.80
C GLU A 154 -0.26 15.32 -24.00
N ALA A 155 -1.07 16.27 -24.48
CA ALA A 155 -1.32 17.54 -23.80
C ALA A 155 -2.11 17.38 -22.48
N THR A 156 -2.74 16.22 -22.26
CA THR A 156 -3.52 15.92 -21.05
C THR A 156 -2.69 15.27 -19.94
N ILE A 157 -1.43 14.91 -20.22
CA ILE A 157 -0.58 14.17 -19.30
C ILE A 157 0.08 15.15 -18.32
N PRO A 158 -0.14 15.01 -16.99
CA PRO A 158 0.50 15.87 -16.00
C PRO A 158 2.01 15.60 -15.91
N ARG A 159 2.78 16.57 -15.40
CA ARG A 159 4.23 16.39 -15.18
C ARG A 159 4.55 15.25 -14.20
N GLN A 160 3.67 15.01 -13.23
CA GLN A 160 3.80 13.95 -12.23
C GLN A 160 2.43 13.41 -11.86
N TRP A 161 2.38 12.15 -11.46
CA TRP A 161 1.17 11.49 -11.00
C TRP A 161 1.52 10.34 -10.06
N ASP A 162 0.75 10.18 -8.97
CA ASP A 162 0.96 9.10 -8.00
C ASP A 162 -0.36 8.62 -7.42
N TRP A 163 -0.79 7.40 -7.79
CA TRP A 163 -2.02 6.80 -7.25
C TRP A 163 -1.97 6.50 -5.75
N ARG A 164 -0.78 6.54 -5.13
CA ARG A 164 -0.63 6.46 -3.68
C ARG A 164 -1.07 7.74 -2.97
N ASN A 165 -1.18 8.85 -3.70
CA ASN A 165 -1.60 10.14 -3.17
C ASN A 165 -2.24 11.01 -4.26
N VAL A 166 -3.54 10.80 -4.48
CA VAL A 166 -4.37 11.69 -5.31
C VAL A 166 -5.19 12.57 -4.37
N SER A 167 -4.79 13.83 -4.24
CA SER A 167 -5.43 14.81 -3.35
C SER A 167 -5.56 14.33 -1.89
N GLY A 168 -4.51 13.69 -1.35
CA GLY A 168 -4.49 13.15 0.01
C GLY A 168 -5.10 11.76 0.16
N THR A 169 -5.62 11.17 -0.93
CA THR A 169 -6.24 9.84 -0.91
C THR A 169 -5.32 8.80 -1.54
N ASN A 170 -5.10 7.69 -0.83
CA ASN A 170 -4.39 6.53 -1.33
C ASN A 170 -5.37 5.52 -1.95
N PHE A 171 -5.21 5.20 -3.24
CA PHE A 171 -6.00 4.18 -3.96
C PHE A 171 -5.28 2.83 -4.06
N CYS A 172 -4.00 2.81 -3.70
CA CYS A 172 -3.13 1.65 -3.79
C CYS A 172 -3.37 0.68 -2.65
N SER A 173 -3.64 -0.58 -2.98
CA SER A 173 -3.79 -1.66 -2.01
C SER A 173 -2.49 -1.94 -1.24
N PRO A 174 -2.58 -2.55 -0.04
CA PRO A 174 -1.41 -3.02 0.71
C PRO A 174 -0.41 -3.80 -0.12
N ASN A 175 0.87 -3.58 0.18
CA ASN A 175 1.97 -4.32 -0.39
C ASN A 175 1.89 -5.81 -0.01
N ARG A 176 2.49 -6.66 -0.85
CA ARG A 176 2.45 -8.11 -0.70
C ARG A 176 3.83 -8.72 -0.90
N ASN A 177 4.01 -9.94 -0.41
CA ASN A 177 5.24 -10.69 -0.55
C ASN A 177 4.97 -12.10 -1.10
N GLN A 178 5.38 -12.33 -2.36
CA GLN A 178 5.21 -13.61 -3.04
C GLN A 178 6.19 -14.70 -2.56
N HIS A 179 7.24 -14.34 -1.82
CA HIS A 179 8.31 -15.26 -1.43
C HIS A 179 8.08 -15.95 -0.08
N ILE A 180 6.94 -15.70 0.57
CA ILE A 180 6.58 -16.25 1.88
C ILE A 180 5.16 -16.85 1.86
N PRO A 181 4.87 -17.88 2.68
CA PRO A 181 5.76 -18.51 3.68
C PRO A 181 6.87 -19.37 3.06
N VAL A 182 6.73 -19.74 1.79
CA VAL A 182 7.76 -20.44 1.00
C VAL A 182 7.94 -19.73 -0.34
N TYR A 183 9.06 -19.98 -1.01
CA TYR A 183 9.29 -19.36 -2.32
C TYR A 183 8.25 -19.83 -3.35
N CYS A 184 7.59 -18.86 -3.96
CA CYS A 184 6.72 -19.04 -5.12
C CYS A 184 7.07 -17.98 -6.18
N GLY A 185 7.29 -18.41 -7.42
CA GLY A 185 7.43 -17.53 -8.59
C GLY A 185 6.07 -16.95 -9.00
N GLY A 186 5.45 -16.20 -8.11
CA GLY A 186 4.08 -15.69 -8.22
C GLY A 186 3.95 -14.27 -8.80
N CYS A 187 5.03 -13.61 -9.18
CA CYS A 187 4.99 -12.24 -9.72
C CYS A 187 3.94 -12.06 -10.81
N TRP A 188 3.78 -13.01 -11.74
CA TRP A 188 2.78 -12.95 -12.81
C TRP A 188 1.37 -12.65 -12.28
N VAL A 189 1.01 -13.23 -11.12
CA VAL A 189 -0.25 -12.94 -10.44
C VAL A 189 -0.16 -11.69 -9.56
N PHE A 190 0.91 -11.49 -8.79
CA PHE A 190 1.03 -10.33 -7.89
C PHE A 190 1.19 -8.99 -8.60
N GLY A 191 2.00 -8.90 -9.66
CA GLY A 191 2.16 -7.68 -10.45
C GLY A 191 0.89 -7.33 -11.22
N THR A 192 0.20 -8.34 -11.77
CA THR A 192 -1.07 -8.12 -12.46
C THR A 192 -2.18 -7.72 -11.49
N LEU A 193 -2.38 -8.47 -10.39
CA LEU A 193 -3.37 -8.12 -9.37
C LEU A 193 -3.06 -6.81 -8.67
N GLY A 194 -1.78 -6.50 -8.42
CA GLY A 194 -1.38 -5.23 -7.82
C GLY A 194 -1.90 -4.03 -8.62
N SER A 195 -1.87 -4.12 -9.95
CA SER A 195 -2.49 -3.09 -10.79
C SER A 195 -4.03 -3.16 -10.79
N LEU A 196 -4.60 -4.36 -10.93
CA LEU A 196 -6.03 -4.54 -11.14
C LEU A 196 -6.86 -4.20 -9.89
N GLN A 197 -6.41 -4.59 -8.70
CA GLN A 197 -7.12 -4.28 -7.46
C GLN A 197 -7.11 -2.77 -7.18
N ASP A 198 -6.01 -2.08 -7.49
CA ASP A 198 -5.94 -0.61 -7.42
C ASP A 198 -6.92 0.03 -8.39
N ARG A 199 -7.08 -0.53 -9.60
CA ARG A 199 -8.08 -0.06 -10.55
C ARG A 199 -9.51 -0.23 -10.04
N PHE A 200 -9.82 -1.33 -9.35
CA PHE A 200 -11.11 -1.47 -8.67
C PHE A 200 -11.30 -0.37 -7.63
N ASN A 201 -10.28 -0.06 -6.83
CA ASN A 201 -10.34 1.06 -5.86
C ASN A 201 -10.57 2.40 -6.57
N VAL A 202 -9.86 2.67 -7.67
CA VAL A 202 -10.07 3.89 -8.49
C VAL A 202 -11.50 3.95 -9.03
N ALA A 203 -11.97 2.89 -9.67
CA ALA A 203 -13.32 2.81 -10.25
C ALA A 203 -14.43 2.96 -9.20
N ARG A 204 -14.20 2.44 -7.99
CA ARG A 204 -15.11 2.54 -6.84
C ARG A 204 -14.91 3.81 -6.00
N LYS A 205 -14.07 4.75 -6.45
CA LYS A 205 -13.75 6.01 -5.76
C LYS A 205 -13.28 5.81 -4.31
N ASN A 206 -12.44 4.78 -4.12
CA ASN A 206 -11.89 4.36 -2.82
C ASN A 206 -12.95 4.04 -1.74
N ARG A 207 -14.16 3.66 -2.14
CA ARG A 207 -15.22 3.28 -1.20
C ARG A 207 -14.86 2.00 -0.45
N TRP A 208 -15.13 1.98 0.86
CA TRP A 208 -14.98 0.79 1.68
C TRP A 208 -15.93 -0.34 1.22
N PRO A 209 -15.51 -1.62 1.24
CA PRO A 209 -14.16 -2.10 1.57
C PRO A 209 -13.19 -1.89 0.40
N MET A 210 -11.91 -1.69 0.70
CA MET A 210 -10.84 -1.69 -0.30
C MET A 210 -10.74 -3.05 -0.97
N THR A 211 -10.57 -3.08 -2.29
CA THR A 211 -10.47 -4.33 -3.03
C THR A 211 -9.11 -4.99 -2.78
N MET A 212 -9.16 -6.22 -2.25
CA MET A 212 -8.03 -7.12 -2.01
C MET A 212 -8.36 -8.48 -2.60
N LEU A 213 -7.68 -8.86 -3.68
CA LEU A 213 -7.99 -10.06 -4.47
C LEU A 213 -7.06 -11.22 -4.11
N SER A 214 -7.56 -12.45 -4.18
CA SER A 214 -6.78 -13.65 -3.86
C SER A 214 -5.84 -14.05 -5.02
N PRO A 215 -4.51 -13.94 -4.88
CA PRO A 215 -3.58 -14.51 -5.84
C PRO A 215 -3.60 -16.06 -5.79
N GLN A 216 -3.95 -16.63 -4.63
CA GLN A 216 -3.94 -18.07 -4.41
C GLN A 216 -5.05 -18.78 -5.17
N GLU A 217 -6.24 -18.19 -5.26
CA GLU A 217 -7.33 -18.74 -6.08
C GLU A 217 -6.90 -18.83 -7.55
N ILE A 218 -6.20 -17.81 -8.06
CA ILE A 218 -5.74 -17.80 -9.46
C ILE A 218 -4.66 -18.86 -9.70
N ILE A 219 -3.72 -19.02 -8.76
CA ILE A 219 -2.71 -20.09 -8.79
C ILE A 219 -3.38 -21.47 -8.77
N ALA A 220 -4.48 -21.63 -8.03
CA ALA A 220 -5.21 -22.88 -7.91
C ALA A 220 -6.10 -23.21 -9.12
N CYS A 221 -6.82 -22.20 -9.64
CA CYS A 221 -8.06 -22.38 -10.39
C CYS A 221 -8.03 -21.87 -11.83
N ASN A 222 -7.04 -22.35 -12.61
CA ASN A 222 -6.89 -22.09 -14.04
C ASN A 222 -6.30 -20.73 -14.43
N GLY A 223 -5.48 -20.11 -13.58
CA GLY A 223 -4.59 -19.05 -14.03
C GLY A 223 -3.48 -19.50 -14.98
N ARG A 224 -3.53 -20.72 -15.57
CA ARG A 224 -2.59 -21.38 -16.52
C ARG A 224 -1.08 -21.30 -16.20
N GLY A 225 -0.71 -20.61 -15.13
CA GLY A 225 0.57 -20.52 -14.48
C GLY A 225 0.54 -21.21 -13.12
N SER A 226 1.59 -21.00 -12.35
CA SER A 226 1.82 -21.68 -11.08
C SER A 226 2.87 -20.91 -10.26
N CYS A 227 3.32 -21.47 -9.14
CA CYS A 227 4.52 -21.02 -8.44
C CYS A 227 5.83 -21.24 -9.23
N ASN A 228 5.76 -21.84 -10.43
CA ASN A 228 6.87 -21.93 -11.37
C ASN A 228 6.74 -20.90 -12.51
N GLY A 229 5.90 -19.87 -12.32
CA GLY A 229 5.67 -18.78 -13.26
C GLY A 229 4.40 -18.91 -14.09
N GLY A 230 4.06 -17.82 -14.76
CA GLY A 230 2.84 -17.62 -15.56
C GLY A 230 2.89 -16.30 -16.32
N THR A 231 1.76 -15.83 -16.82
CA THR A 231 1.66 -14.59 -17.62
C THR A 231 0.56 -13.66 -17.13
N ALA A 232 0.64 -12.37 -17.46
CA ALA A 232 -0.45 -11.43 -17.17
C ALA A 232 -1.74 -11.78 -17.93
N GLU A 233 -1.63 -12.32 -19.15
CA GLU A 233 -2.79 -12.78 -19.94
C GLU A 233 -3.63 -13.80 -19.17
N ASP A 234 -2.98 -14.72 -18.46
CA ASP A 234 -3.69 -15.78 -17.77
C ASP A 234 -4.53 -15.22 -16.60
N VAL A 235 -4.03 -14.20 -15.90
CA VAL A 235 -4.78 -13.48 -14.85
C VAL A 235 -5.95 -12.72 -15.44
N LEU A 236 -5.72 -11.98 -16.53
CA LEU A 236 -6.73 -11.13 -17.17
C LEU A 236 -7.85 -11.96 -17.81
N THR A 237 -7.50 -13.08 -18.45
CA THR A 237 -8.46 -14.03 -19.00
C THR A 237 -9.28 -14.68 -17.89
N HIS A 238 -8.64 -15.05 -16.77
CA HIS A 238 -9.34 -15.59 -15.60
C HIS A 238 -10.31 -14.56 -15.01
N ALA A 239 -9.90 -13.30 -14.87
CA ALA A 239 -10.75 -12.21 -14.42
C ALA A 239 -11.95 -11.97 -15.34
N LYS A 240 -11.77 -12.09 -16.66
CA LYS A 240 -12.83 -11.90 -17.65
C LYS A 240 -13.85 -13.04 -17.66
N ILE A 241 -13.38 -14.30 -17.62
CA ILE A 241 -14.22 -15.48 -17.85
C ILE A 241 -14.76 -16.06 -16.55
N GLN A 242 -13.92 -16.19 -15.52
CA GLN A 242 -14.28 -16.84 -14.25
C GLN A 242 -14.62 -15.82 -13.16
N GLY A 243 -14.00 -14.64 -13.22
CA GLY A 243 -14.07 -13.64 -12.17
C GLY A 243 -13.15 -13.99 -11.00
N LEU A 244 -12.66 -12.96 -10.34
CA LEU A 244 -11.73 -13.04 -9.22
C LEU A 244 -12.49 -13.07 -7.89
N VAL A 245 -11.84 -13.57 -6.84
CA VAL A 245 -12.39 -13.59 -5.48
C VAL A 245 -11.53 -12.73 -4.56
N GLU A 246 -12.09 -12.32 -3.43
CA GLU A 246 -11.34 -11.60 -2.40
C GLU A 246 -10.29 -12.50 -1.73
N GLU A 247 -9.25 -11.89 -1.17
CA GLU A 247 -8.18 -12.59 -0.43
C GLU A 247 -8.77 -13.56 0.61
N GLY A 248 -9.83 -13.15 1.32
CA GLY A 248 -10.47 -13.96 2.35
C GLY A 248 -11.11 -15.27 1.86
N CYS A 249 -11.38 -15.42 0.56
CA CYS A 249 -11.87 -16.69 0.00
C CYS A 249 -10.77 -17.76 -0.04
N ASN A 250 -9.52 -17.36 -0.26
CA ASN A 250 -8.37 -18.26 -0.27
C ASN A 250 -7.10 -17.44 0.00
N ASN A 251 -6.68 -17.40 1.26
CA ASN A 251 -5.49 -16.65 1.66
C ASN A 251 -4.23 -17.20 0.98
N TYR A 252 -3.28 -16.31 0.70
CA TYR A 252 -2.03 -16.70 0.06
C TYR A 252 -1.21 -17.71 0.87
N LYS A 253 -0.87 -18.83 0.24
CA LYS A 253 -0.09 -19.94 0.82
C LYS A 253 1.24 -20.17 0.12
N ALA A 254 1.48 -19.51 -1.01
CA ALA A 254 2.68 -19.69 -1.84
C ALA A 254 2.91 -21.13 -2.34
N ILE A 255 1.84 -21.85 -2.63
CA ILE A 255 1.89 -23.24 -3.11
C ILE A 255 1.04 -23.45 -4.36
N ASN A 256 1.39 -24.49 -5.12
CA ASN A 256 0.52 -25.05 -6.15
C ASN A 256 -0.52 -25.93 -5.50
N GLU A 257 -1.80 -25.67 -5.76
CA GLU A 257 -2.89 -26.48 -5.25
C GLU A 257 -3.88 -26.82 -6.37
N LYS A 258 -4.69 -27.85 -6.15
CA LYS A 258 -5.74 -28.22 -7.09
C LYS A 258 -6.92 -27.26 -6.98
N CYS A 259 -7.51 -26.92 -8.12
CA CYS A 259 -8.79 -26.21 -8.12
C CYS A 259 -9.89 -27.13 -7.57
N THR A 260 -10.42 -26.76 -6.41
CA THR A 260 -11.61 -27.37 -5.82
C THR A 260 -12.61 -26.27 -5.47
N PRO A 261 -13.89 -26.59 -5.21
CA PRO A 261 -14.83 -25.59 -4.68
C PRO A 261 -14.28 -24.87 -3.44
N PHE A 262 -13.58 -25.60 -2.56
CA PHE A 262 -12.93 -25.04 -1.37
C PHE A 262 -11.77 -24.10 -1.71
N SER A 263 -10.88 -24.49 -2.64
CA SER A 263 -9.76 -23.63 -3.09
C SER A 263 -10.24 -22.38 -3.84
N ARG A 264 -11.50 -22.34 -4.26
CA ARG A 264 -12.08 -21.19 -4.95
C ARG A 264 -12.68 -20.19 -3.99
N CYS A 265 -13.44 -20.67 -3.02
CA CYS A 265 -13.78 -19.90 -1.83
C CYS A 265 -14.14 -20.88 -0.71
N GLY A 266 -13.39 -20.84 0.37
CA GLY A 266 -13.53 -21.80 1.47
C GLY A 266 -13.34 -21.16 2.82
N SER A 267 -13.95 -21.75 3.83
CA SER A 267 -13.74 -21.40 5.23
C SER A 267 -13.74 -22.65 6.10
N CYS A 268 -13.11 -22.56 7.27
CA CYS A 268 -13.06 -23.64 8.23
C CYS A 268 -13.54 -23.14 9.59
N TRP A 269 -14.45 -23.90 10.19
CA TRP A 269 -14.60 -23.92 11.64
C TRP A 269 -13.51 -24.82 12.24
N PRO A 270 -13.26 -24.78 13.56
CA PRO A 270 -12.23 -25.62 14.18
C PRO A 270 -12.29 -27.11 13.80
N ASP A 271 -13.50 -27.65 13.64
CA ASP A 271 -13.71 -29.09 13.42
C ASP A 271 -13.91 -29.48 11.94
N TYR A 272 -14.24 -28.54 11.06
CA TYR A 272 -14.51 -28.86 9.66
C TYR A 272 -14.38 -27.66 8.71
N CYS A 273 -14.08 -27.99 7.45
CA CYS A 273 -13.95 -27.03 6.36
C CYS A 273 -15.07 -27.20 5.33
N PHE A 274 -15.53 -26.11 4.75
CA PHE A 274 -16.60 -26.11 3.76
C PHE A 274 -16.33 -25.07 2.66
N ALA A 275 -16.83 -25.36 1.45
CA ALA A 275 -16.79 -24.42 0.34
C ALA A 275 -17.94 -23.42 0.45
N ILE A 276 -17.62 -22.13 0.38
CA ILE A 276 -18.62 -21.06 0.33
C ILE A 276 -19.24 -21.08 -1.07
N GLN A 277 -20.57 -21.04 -1.15
CA GLN A 277 -21.29 -21.14 -2.43
C GLN A 277 -21.61 -19.77 -3.05
N ASN A 278 -21.91 -18.78 -2.20
CA ASN A 278 -22.27 -17.42 -2.62
C ASN A 278 -21.25 -16.42 -2.09
N TYR A 279 -20.51 -15.81 -3.00
CA TYR A 279 -19.45 -14.84 -2.71
C TYR A 279 -19.28 -13.91 -3.90
N THR A 280 -18.79 -12.70 -3.63
CA THR A 280 -18.58 -11.68 -4.66
C THR A 280 -17.54 -12.15 -5.68
N ARG A 281 -17.86 -11.90 -6.96
CA ARG A 281 -16.96 -12.13 -8.10
C ARG A 281 -16.59 -10.80 -8.74
N TYR A 282 -15.30 -10.56 -8.90
CA TYR A 282 -14.75 -9.36 -9.49
C TYR A 282 -14.39 -9.63 -10.95
N TYR A 283 -15.07 -8.97 -11.89
CA TYR A 283 -14.87 -9.18 -13.32
C TYR A 283 -14.16 -7.99 -13.97
N VAL A 284 -13.60 -8.22 -15.15
CA VAL A 284 -13.09 -7.15 -16.03
C VAL A 284 -13.92 -7.09 -17.31
N LYS A 285 -14.13 -5.88 -17.82
CA LYS A 285 -14.82 -5.64 -19.10
C LYS A 285 -13.83 -5.78 -20.24
N ASP A 286 -12.81 -4.94 -20.25
CA ASP A 286 -11.80 -4.91 -21.29
C ASP A 286 -10.42 -5.17 -20.69
N TYR A 287 -9.51 -5.72 -21.49
CA TYR A 287 -8.11 -5.84 -21.15
C TYR A 287 -7.24 -5.86 -22.40
N GLY A 288 -6.02 -5.36 -22.28
CA GLY A 288 -5.16 -5.14 -23.43
C GLY A 288 -3.70 -4.97 -23.06
N LYS A 289 -2.87 -4.79 -24.09
CA LYS A 289 -1.46 -4.44 -23.97
C LYS A 289 -1.21 -2.99 -24.35
N LEU A 290 -0.16 -2.42 -23.79
CA LEU A 290 0.39 -1.13 -24.18
C LEU A 290 1.90 -1.11 -23.96
N SER A 291 2.59 -0.18 -24.63
CA SER A 291 4.03 0.02 -24.48
C SER A 291 4.41 1.47 -24.75
N GLY A 292 5.60 1.84 -24.28
CA GLY A 292 6.14 3.18 -24.43
C GLY A 292 5.62 4.16 -23.39
N ARG A 293 6.53 5.02 -22.93
CA ARG A 293 6.32 6.00 -21.87
C ARG A 293 5.00 6.78 -21.94
N VAL A 294 4.71 7.40 -23.08
CA VAL A 294 3.60 8.35 -23.19
C VAL A 294 2.24 7.63 -23.14
N GLN A 295 2.14 6.43 -23.73
CA GLN A 295 0.94 5.60 -23.64
C GLN A 295 0.73 5.09 -22.21
N MET A 296 1.80 4.63 -21.55
CA MET A 296 1.76 4.23 -20.14
C MET A 296 1.28 5.36 -19.24
N MET A 297 1.83 6.57 -19.37
CA MET A 297 1.39 7.74 -18.60
C MET A 297 -0.09 8.04 -18.80
N SER A 298 -0.55 8.04 -20.06
CA SER A 298 -1.94 8.29 -20.40
C SER A 298 -2.87 7.25 -19.77
N GLU A 299 -2.53 5.97 -19.85
CA GLU A 299 -3.33 4.90 -19.25
C GLU A 299 -3.37 4.98 -17.73
N ILE A 300 -2.20 5.17 -17.11
CA ILE A 300 -2.08 5.27 -15.67
C ILE A 300 -2.92 6.43 -15.15
N HIS A 301 -2.76 7.63 -15.70
CA HIS A 301 -3.48 8.82 -15.24
C HIS A 301 -4.99 8.69 -15.38
N ASN A 302 -5.46 8.18 -16.52
CA ASN A 302 -6.88 8.16 -16.81
C ASN A 302 -7.63 7.01 -16.11
N ARG A 303 -6.97 5.87 -15.85
CA ARG A 303 -7.67 4.61 -15.51
C ARG A 303 -7.03 3.78 -14.40
N GLY A 304 -5.91 4.22 -13.83
CA GLY A 304 -5.27 3.54 -12.71
C GLY A 304 -4.01 2.75 -13.09
N PRO A 305 -3.30 2.20 -12.11
CA PRO A 305 -2.02 1.50 -12.30
C PRO A 305 -2.07 0.40 -13.38
N ILE A 306 -0.93 0.11 -14.01
CA ILE A 306 -0.78 -0.96 -15.03
C ILE A 306 0.22 -2.02 -14.55
N ALA A 307 0.18 -3.21 -15.14
CA ALA A 307 1.19 -4.24 -14.90
C ALA A 307 2.23 -4.21 -16.01
N CYS A 308 3.52 -4.22 -15.69
CA CYS A 308 4.60 -4.15 -16.68
C CYS A 308 5.66 -5.20 -16.42
N ALA A 309 6.10 -5.85 -17.50
CA ALA A 309 7.20 -6.79 -17.47
C ALA A 309 8.53 -6.06 -17.28
N ILE A 310 9.46 -6.68 -16.55
CA ILE A 310 10.79 -6.12 -16.29
C ILE A 310 11.84 -7.23 -16.27
N GLY A 311 13.05 -6.91 -16.73
CA GLY A 311 14.22 -7.78 -16.59
C GLY A 311 14.86 -7.61 -15.21
N ALA A 312 14.35 -8.31 -14.19
CA ALA A 312 14.93 -8.29 -12.86
C ALA A 312 16.33 -8.93 -12.87
N THR A 313 17.33 -8.17 -12.45
CA THR A 313 18.73 -8.59 -12.34
C THR A 313 19.10 -8.86 -10.88
N GLU A 314 20.22 -9.54 -10.63
CA GLU A 314 20.75 -9.67 -9.25
C GLU A 314 21.00 -8.32 -8.58
N GLN A 315 21.49 -7.31 -9.33
CA GLN A 315 21.70 -5.97 -8.78
C GLN A 315 20.38 -5.31 -8.37
N PHE A 316 19.33 -5.48 -9.17
CA PHE A 316 18.01 -4.97 -8.85
C PHE A 316 17.41 -5.70 -7.62
N ASP A 317 17.48 -7.03 -7.61
CA ASP A 317 16.91 -7.86 -6.55
C ASP A 317 17.62 -7.66 -5.20
N LEU A 318 18.95 -7.84 -5.18
CA LEU A 318 19.71 -7.96 -3.94
C LEU A 318 20.18 -6.61 -3.37
N ASN A 319 20.36 -5.58 -4.21
CA ASN A 319 21.06 -4.37 -3.81
C ASN A 319 20.19 -3.11 -3.81
N TYR A 320 19.00 -3.13 -4.42
CA TYR A 320 18.13 -1.95 -4.37
C TYR A 320 17.56 -1.72 -2.97
N THR A 321 17.85 -0.55 -2.41
CA THR A 321 17.38 -0.11 -1.09
C THR A 321 16.76 1.29 -1.10
N GLY A 322 16.82 1.99 -2.23
CA GLY A 322 16.24 3.33 -2.41
C GLY A 322 16.92 4.12 -3.52
N GLY A 323 16.31 5.23 -3.92
CA GLY A 323 16.77 6.11 -4.99
C GLY A 323 16.18 5.76 -6.35
N ILE A 324 16.54 6.54 -7.38
CA ILE A 324 16.12 6.29 -8.76
C ILE A 324 17.05 5.25 -9.37
N PHE A 325 16.56 4.03 -9.53
CA PHE A 325 17.30 2.92 -10.11
C PHE A 325 17.61 3.17 -11.59
N GLN A 326 18.81 2.75 -11.99
CA GLN A 326 19.25 2.73 -13.38
C GLN A 326 20.34 1.66 -13.52
N GLN A 327 20.22 0.82 -14.54
CA GLN A 327 21.20 -0.23 -14.83
C GLN A 327 21.14 -0.62 -16.29
N THR A 328 22.29 -0.64 -16.96
CA THR A 328 22.40 -1.28 -18.27
C THR A 328 22.28 -2.79 -18.14
N SER A 329 21.34 -3.38 -18.87
CA SER A 329 21.10 -4.83 -18.82
C SER A 329 20.51 -5.34 -20.13
N ASP A 330 20.97 -6.51 -20.54
CA ASP A 330 20.39 -7.31 -21.63
C ASP A 330 19.48 -8.42 -21.08
N ALA A 331 19.16 -8.40 -19.78
CA ALA A 331 18.29 -9.39 -19.17
C ALA A 331 16.91 -9.41 -19.87
N PRO A 332 16.44 -10.59 -20.34
CA PRO A 332 15.08 -10.69 -20.82
C PRO A 332 14.10 -10.41 -19.69
N THR A 333 12.89 -9.96 -20.03
CA THR A 333 11.81 -9.81 -19.07
C THR A 333 11.52 -11.14 -18.38
N ASN A 334 11.73 -11.20 -17.07
CA ASN A 334 11.63 -12.40 -16.25
C ASN A 334 10.78 -12.20 -14.99
N HIS A 335 10.28 -10.97 -14.78
CA HIS A 335 9.50 -10.53 -13.65
C HIS A 335 8.39 -9.58 -14.13
N ILE A 336 7.35 -9.38 -13.31
CA ILE A 336 6.30 -8.40 -13.58
C ILE A 336 6.00 -7.60 -12.31
N VAL A 337 5.74 -6.31 -12.49
CA VAL A 337 5.56 -5.32 -11.43
C VAL A 337 4.34 -4.44 -11.76
N SER A 338 3.86 -3.63 -10.82
CA SER A 338 2.78 -2.67 -11.10
C SER A 338 3.30 -1.24 -11.13
N VAL A 339 3.14 -0.54 -12.26
CA VAL A 339 3.50 0.88 -12.41
C VAL A 339 2.29 1.73 -12.05
N SER A 340 2.42 2.55 -11.01
CA SER A 340 1.31 3.32 -10.42
C SER A 340 1.43 4.83 -10.61
N GLY A 341 2.48 5.31 -11.28
CA GLY A 341 2.71 6.73 -11.43
C GLY A 341 4.10 7.05 -11.96
N TRP A 342 4.40 8.34 -12.01
CA TRP A 342 5.71 8.88 -12.37
C TRP A 342 5.94 10.19 -11.64
N GLY A 343 7.21 10.57 -11.53
CA GLY A 343 7.61 11.81 -10.92
C GLY A 343 8.86 12.39 -11.56
N TRP A 344 9.20 13.59 -11.13
CA TRP A 344 10.41 14.29 -11.54
C TRP A 344 11.25 14.61 -10.31
N ASP A 345 12.53 14.27 -10.37
CA ASP A 345 13.50 14.69 -9.36
C ASP A 345 14.29 15.89 -9.88
N ASP A 346 14.05 17.07 -9.30
CA ASP A 346 14.70 18.31 -9.72
C ASP A 346 16.22 18.30 -9.42
N ALA A 347 16.66 17.60 -8.37
CA ALA A 347 18.06 17.56 -7.97
C ALA A 347 18.94 16.80 -8.99
N SER A 348 18.47 15.66 -9.48
CA SER A 348 19.14 14.87 -10.51
C SER A 348 18.63 15.14 -11.93
N ASN A 349 17.67 16.06 -12.09
CA ASN A 349 17.02 16.39 -13.35
C ASN A 349 16.54 15.13 -14.10
N THR A 350 15.88 14.22 -13.36
CA THR A 350 15.55 12.87 -13.83
C THR A 350 14.09 12.56 -13.58
N GLU A 351 13.40 12.13 -14.64
CA GLU A 351 12.08 11.53 -14.53
C GLU A 351 12.18 10.05 -14.16
N PHE A 352 11.25 9.59 -13.33
CA PHE A 352 11.19 8.21 -12.89
C PHE A 352 9.76 7.67 -12.86
N TRP A 353 9.64 6.36 -13.07
CA TRP A 353 8.44 5.59 -12.77
C TRP A 353 8.33 5.32 -11.27
N ILE A 354 7.11 5.26 -10.76
CA ILE A 354 6.76 4.83 -9.41
C ILE A 354 6.17 3.42 -9.51
N VAL A 355 6.84 2.44 -8.93
CA VAL A 355 6.57 1.04 -9.22
C VAL A 355 6.44 0.21 -7.94
N ARG A 356 5.35 -0.55 -7.83
CA ARG A 356 5.11 -1.54 -6.77
C ARG A 356 5.78 -2.85 -7.14
N ASN A 357 6.57 -3.38 -6.22
CA ASN A 357 7.08 -4.75 -6.29
C ASN A 357 6.28 -5.69 -5.37
N SER A 358 6.55 -6.99 -5.47
CA SER A 358 5.84 -8.06 -4.75
C SER A 358 6.75 -8.85 -3.81
N TRP A 359 7.77 -8.20 -3.24
CA TRP A 359 8.78 -8.81 -2.35
C TRP A 359 8.69 -8.31 -0.90
N GLY A 360 7.56 -7.70 -0.53
CA GLY A 360 7.29 -7.20 0.81
C GLY A 360 7.93 -5.86 1.14
N ASP A 361 7.46 -5.25 2.24
CA ASP A 361 7.81 -3.88 2.64
C ASP A 361 9.30 -3.71 2.97
N ALA A 362 9.96 -4.76 3.43
CA ALA A 362 11.38 -4.71 3.76
C ALA A 362 12.27 -4.51 2.53
N TRP A 363 11.77 -4.70 1.30
CA TRP A 363 12.53 -4.52 0.06
C TRP A 363 12.36 -3.10 -0.49
N GLY A 364 13.44 -2.49 -0.99
CA GLY A 364 13.39 -1.18 -1.64
C GLY A 364 12.83 -0.06 -0.76
N GLU A 365 11.99 0.79 -1.35
CA GLU A 365 11.33 1.94 -0.72
C GLU A 365 9.97 1.50 -0.14
N THR A 366 9.99 0.72 0.95
CA THR A 366 8.77 0.13 1.56
C THR A 366 8.00 -0.77 0.57
N GLY A 367 8.68 -1.68 -0.12
CA GLY A 367 8.09 -2.55 -1.16
C GLY A 367 7.95 -1.90 -2.54
N TRP A 368 8.29 -0.62 -2.68
CA TRP A 368 8.26 0.13 -3.92
C TRP A 368 9.66 0.41 -4.44
N PHE A 369 9.75 0.86 -5.69
CA PHE A 369 10.97 1.40 -6.26
C PHE A 369 10.68 2.52 -7.24
N ARG A 370 11.72 3.31 -7.49
CA ARG A 370 11.77 4.30 -8.57
C ARG A 370 12.80 3.87 -9.59
N ILE A 371 12.49 4.03 -10.87
CA ILE A 371 13.38 3.67 -11.98
C ILE A 371 13.28 4.71 -13.09
N VAL A 372 14.39 5.02 -13.75
CA VAL A 372 14.43 5.99 -14.86
C VAL A 372 13.42 5.65 -15.97
N THR A 373 12.89 6.68 -16.64
CA THR A 373 12.06 6.52 -17.84
C THR A 373 12.90 6.60 -19.13
N SER A 374 12.31 6.32 -20.29
CA SER A 374 12.96 6.36 -21.60
C SER A 374 13.61 7.71 -21.95
N ILE A 375 13.15 8.83 -21.38
CA ILE A 375 13.75 10.15 -21.65
C ILE A 375 15.12 10.36 -20.98
N TYR A 376 15.50 9.48 -20.03
CA TYR A 376 16.80 9.55 -19.35
C TYR A 376 17.98 9.54 -20.32
N ARG A 377 19.05 10.29 -19.99
CA ARG A 377 20.28 10.42 -20.80
C ARG A 377 20.03 10.80 -22.27
N GLY A 378 19.12 11.75 -22.48
CA GLY A 378 18.80 12.28 -23.81
C GLY A 378 18.01 11.29 -24.66
N GLY A 379 17.01 10.62 -24.07
CA GLY A 379 16.16 9.67 -24.79
C GLY A 379 16.74 8.25 -24.90
N ARG A 380 17.71 7.88 -24.06
CA ARG A 380 18.34 6.54 -24.05
C ARG A 380 17.97 5.71 -22.83
N GLY A 381 16.92 6.10 -22.10
CA GLY A 381 16.51 5.47 -20.85
C GLY A 381 16.10 4.01 -20.98
N ASP A 382 15.68 3.57 -22.17
CA ASP A 382 15.34 2.16 -22.45
C ASP A 382 16.51 1.18 -22.32
N GLN A 383 17.74 1.71 -22.28
CA GLN A 383 18.93 0.93 -21.98
C GLN A 383 19.16 0.78 -20.47
N TYR A 384 18.47 1.56 -19.63
CA TYR A 384 18.73 1.69 -18.19
C TYR A 384 17.52 1.32 -17.29
N ASN A 385 16.33 1.19 -17.89
CA ASN A 385 15.06 1.01 -17.19
C ASN A 385 14.61 -0.48 -17.13
N LEU A 386 15.53 -1.41 -17.34
CA LEU A 386 15.28 -2.86 -17.33
C LEU A 386 14.14 -3.31 -18.27
N GLY A 387 13.87 -2.54 -19.33
CA GLY A 387 12.83 -2.85 -20.31
C GLY A 387 11.40 -2.62 -19.82
N ILE A 388 11.19 -1.91 -18.71
CA ILE A 388 9.88 -1.72 -18.08
C ILE A 388 8.82 -1.10 -19.01
N GLU A 389 9.24 -0.38 -20.05
CA GLU A 389 8.34 0.28 -21.01
C GLU A 389 7.98 -0.59 -22.23
N ARG A 390 8.53 -1.80 -22.34
CA ARG A 390 8.39 -2.64 -23.56
C ARG A 390 7.08 -3.40 -23.61
N GLU A 391 6.60 -3.89 -22.47
CA GLU A 391 5.42 -4.75 -22.41
C GLU A 391 4.65 -4.52 -21.12
N CYS A 392 3.53 -3.82 -21.24
CA CYS A 392 2.60 -3.57 -20.14
C CYS A 392 1.19 -4.03 -20.49
N TYR A 393 0.37 -4.15 -19.46
CA TYR A 393 -0.98 -4.67 -19.51
C TYR A 393 -1.92 -3.80 -18.69
N PHE A 394 -3.15 -3.67 -19.18
CA PHE A 394 -4.22 -2.98 -18.49
C PHE A 394 -5.48 -3.83 -18.50
N ALA A 395 -6.40 -3.50 -17.59
CA ALA A 395 -7.76 -4.01 -17.60
C ALA A 395 -8.73 -3.00 -17.00
N ASP A 396 -9.98 -3.05 -17.44
CA ASP A 396 -11.04 -2.17 -16.97
C ASP A 396 -11.96 -2.95 -16.03
N PRO A 397 -12.03 -2.58 -14.74
CA PRO A 397 -12.92 -3.21 -13.77
C PRO A 397 -14.40 -3.18 -14.19
N ASP A 398 -15.11 -4.28 -13.98
CA ASP A 398 -16.56 -4.28 -13.93
C ASP A 398 -17.03 -4.07 -12.49
N ILE A 399 -17.63 -2.90 -12.24
CA ILE A 399 -18.17 -2.53 -10.92
C ILE A 399 -19.69 -2.69 -10.84
N SER A 400 -20.35 -3.19 -11.90
CA SER A 400 -21.81 -3.25 -11.97
C SER A 400 -22.46 -4.13 -10.89
N ASN A 401 -21.71 -5.09 -10.35
CA ASN A 401 -22.13 -5.98 -9.27
C ASN A 401 -21.47 -5.68 -7.91
N LEU A 402 -20.77 -4.54 -7.77
CA LEU A 402 -19.99 -4.15 -6.58
C LEU A 402 -20.57 -2.93 -5.84
N ASN A 403 -21.87 -2.68 -6.00
CA ASN A 403 -22.57 -1.51 -5.48
C ASN A 403 -22.58 -1.37 -3.96
#